data_AF-A0A432K9H9-F1
#
_entry.id   AF-A0A432K9H9-F1
#
_cell.length_a   1.000
_cell.length_b   1.000
_cell.length_c   1.000
_cell.angle_alpha   90.00
_cell.angle_beta   90.00
_cell.angle_gamma   90.00
#
_symmetry.space_group_name_H-M   'P 1'
#
loop_
_entity.id
_entity.type
_entity.pdbx_description
1 polymer ?
#
loop_
_entity_poly.entity_id
_entity_poly.type
_entity_poly.pdbx_seq_one_letter_code
_entity_poly.pdbx_strand_id
1 'polypeptide(L)' 'MEAYRYLTKISDKGTITILDKPSLFGQEVELIIIPKEKQAKSKKKSAEQFLEKWSGFLSIEDPEKEKADYLEEKYK' A
#
# COMPACT_ATOMS: atom_id res chain seq x y z
N MET A 1 33.78 -3.99 3.88
CA MET A 1 32.74 -4.54 2.98
C MET A 1 31.56 -3.59 3.02
N GLU A 2 31.17 -3.05 1.87
CA GLU A 2 29.98 -2.20 1.76
C GLU A 2 28.80 -3.04 1.26
N ALA A 3 27.67 -2.95 1.93
CA ALA A 3 26.45 -3.64 1.53
C ALA A 3 25.41 -2.63 1.05
N TYR A 4 24.82 -2.88 -0.12
CA TYR A 4 23.79 -2.03 -0.69
C TYR A 4 22.43 -2.73 -0.59
N ARG A 5 21.49 -2.12 0.13
CA ARG A 5 20.12 -2.60 0.21
C ARG A 5 19.19 -1.61 -0.48
N TYR A 6 18.49 -2.07 -1.51
CA TYR A 6 17.47 -1.30 -2.21
C TYR A 6 16.25 -2.16 -2.49
N LEU A 7 15.11 -1.50 -2.68
CA LEU A 7 13.85 -2.17 -2.97
C LEU A 7 13.63 -2.14 -4.48
N THR A 8 13.65 -3.31 -5.09
CA THR A 8 13.35 -3.47 -6.51
C THR A 8 12.36 -4.61 -6.73
N LYS A 9 11.72 -4.61 -7.90
CA LYS A 9 10.82 -5.68 -8.32
C LYS A 9 11.53 -6.49 -9.40
N ILE A 10 11.47 -7.82 -9.28
CA ILE A 10 11.88 -8.72 -10.35
C ILE A 10 10.85 -8.60 -11.48
N SER A 11 11.33 -8.34 -12.70
CA SER A 11 10.46 -8.26 -13.87
C SER A 11 9.80 -9.60 -14.15
N ASP A 12 8.71 -9.60 -14.93
CA ASP A 12 8.02 -10.84 -15.29
C ASP A 12 8.88 -11.77 -16.16
N LYS A 13 9.99 -11.26 -16.71
CA LYS A 13 11.01 -12.01 -17.46
C LYS A 13 12.15 -12.53 -16.58
N GLY A 14 12.09 -12.32 -15.26
CA GLY A 14 13.13 -12.74 -14.32
C GLY A 14 14.35 -11.82 -14.27
N THR A 15 14.30 -10.63 -14.89
CA THR A 15 15.40 -9.67 -14.84
C THR A 15 15.29 -8.74 -13.63
N ILE A 16 16.43 -8.41 -13.02
CA ILE A 16 16.54 -7.44 -11.92
C ILE A 16 17.44 -6.29 -12.40
N THR A 17 16.95 -5.07 -12.28
CA THR A 17 17.75 -3.87 -12.56
C THR A 17 18.54 -3.50 -11.32
N ILE A 18 19.86 -3.55 -11.45
CA ILE A 18 20.80 -3.07 -10.43
C ILE A 18 20.97 -1.56 -10.61
N LEU A 19 21.20 -0.84 -9.51
CA LEU A 19 21.46 0.60 -9.56
C LEU A 19 22.76 0.86 -10.35
N ASP A 20 22.72 1.84 -11.26
CA ASP A 20 23.89 2.25 -12.04
C ASP A 20 24.90 2.98 -11.13
N LYS A 21 25.84 2.23 -10.57
CA LYS A 21 26.87 2.74 -9.67
C LYS A 21 28.26 2.50 -10.26
N PRO A 22 28.97 3.58 -10.63
CA PRO A 22 30.33 3.47 -11.17
C PRO A 22 31.30 2.73 -10.25
N SER A 23 31.08 2.78 -8.93
CA SER A 23 31.90 2.09 -7.94
C SER A 23 31.84 0.56 -8.03
N LEU A 24 30.84 0.00 -8.71
CA LEU A 24 30.64 -1.44 -8.87
C LEU A 24 31.07 -1.95 -10.27
N PHE A 25 31.54 -1.07 -11.15
CA PHE A 25 31.88 -1.45 -12.52
C PHE A 25 33.11 -2.37 -12.56
N GLY A 26 33.00 -3.48 -13.29
CA GLY A 26 34.08 -4.44 -13.47
C GLY A 26 34.40 -5.27 -12.22
N GLN A 27 33.56 -5.22 -11.19
CA GLN A 27 33.75 -5.99 -9.95
C GLN A 27 32.83 -7.21 -9.89
N GLU A 28 33.36 -8.30 -9.35
CA GLU A 28 32.55 -9.44 -8.95
C GLU A 28 31.79 -9.09 -7.65
N VAL A 29 30.48 -9.28 -7.66
CA VAL A 29 29.60 -8.89 -6.54
C VAL A 29 28.66 -10.03 -6.16
N GLU A 30 28.35 -10.13 -4.88
CA GLU A 30 27.34 -11.06 -4.37
C GLU A 30 25.97 -10.37 -4.28
N LEU A 31 24.92 -11.07 -4.74
CA LEU A 31 23.54 -10.56 -4.75
C LEU A 31 22.67 -11.38 -3.79
N ILE A 32 22.09 -10.73 -2.79
CA ILE A 32 21.14 -11.33 -1.85
C ILE A 32 19.73 -10.84 -2.16
N ILE A 33 18.83 -11.75 -2.54
CA ILE A 33 17.44 -11.46 -2.86
C ILE A 33 16.55 -11.90 -1.71
N ILE A 34 15.85 -10.95 -1.09
CA ILE A 34 14.89 -11.22 -0.01
C ILE A 34 13.48 -10.93 -0.57
N PRO A 35 12.67 -11.96 -0.87
CA PRO A 35 11.32 -11.74 -1.35
C PRO A 35 10.51 -11.04 -0.26
N LYS A 36 9.80 -9.97 -0.62
CA LYS A 36 8.83 -9.38 0.29
C LYS A 36 7.65 -10.30 0.43
N GLU A 37 7.17 -10.45 1.66
CA GLU A 37 5.85 -10.99 1.89
C GLU A 37 4.84 -10.18 1.08
N LYS A 38 3.99 -10.90 0.34
CA LYS A 38 2.85 -10.27 -0.33
C LYS A 38 1.98 -9.69 0.76
N GLN A 39 2.10 -8.39 1.04
CA GLN A 39 1.07 -7.70 1.78
C GLN A 39 -0.21 -7.95 1.02
N ALA A 40 -1.17 -8.63 1.66
CA ALA A 40 -2.50 -8.76 1.12
C ALA A 40 -2.92 -7.34 0.74
N LYS A 41 -3.14 -7.10 -0.57
CA LYS A 41 -3.59 -5.78 -1.04
C LYS A 41 -4.75 -5.41 -0.13
N SER A 42 -4.59 -4.41 0.73
CA SER A 42 -5.70 -3.90 1.52
C SER A 42 -6.81 -3.68 0.51
N LYS A 43 -7.94 -4.38 0.65
CA LYS A 43 -9.06 -4.26 -0.28
C LYS A 43 -9.27 -2.76 -0.45
N LYS A 44 -8.93 -2.22 -1.63
CA LYS A 44 -9.14 -0.81 -1.91
C LYS A 44 -10.63 -0.65 -1.74
N LYS A 45 -11.07 0.08 -0.71
CA LYS A 45 -12.49 0.38 -0.51
C LYS A 45 -12.97 0.96 -1.84
N SER A 46 -13.93 0.31 -2.50
CA SER A 46 -14.36 0.73 -3.82
C SER A 46 -15.01 2.11 -3.70
N ALA A 47 -14.96 2.89 -4.78
CA ALA A 47 -15.69 4.16 -4.84
C ALA A 47 -17.19 3.94 -4.55
N GLU A 48 -17.74 2.78 -4.92
CA GLU A 48 -19.10 2.35 -4.61
C GLU A 48 -19.34 2.25 -3.09
N GLN A 49 -18.44 1.60 -2.34
CA GLN A 49 -18.54 1.53 -0.87
C GLN A 49 -18.41 2.90 -0.20
N PHE A 50 -17.68 3.83 -0.82
CA PHE A 50 -17.63 5.22 -0.36
C PHE A 50 -18.96 5.92 -0.64
N LEU A 51 -19.48 5.81 -1.87
CA LEU A 51 -20.72 6.44 -2.30
C LEU A 51 -21.92 5.94 -1.49
N GLU A 52 -22.04 4.64 -1.20
CA GLU A 52 -23.12 4.10 -0.34
C GLU A 52 -23.10 4.71 1.06
N LYS A 53 -21.91 4.81 1.67
CA LYS A 53 -21.77 5.46 2.99
C LYS A 53 -22.05 6.95 2.94
N TRP A 54 -21.73 7.60 1.84
CA TRP A 54 -21.92 9.05 1.66
C TRP A 54 -23.35 9.43 1.27
N SER A 55 -24.03 8.62 0.47
CA SER A 55 -25.43 8.83 0.08
C SER A 55 -26.39 8.54 1.23
N GLY A 56 -25.99 7.67 2.17
CA GLY A 56 -26.67 7.51 3.45
C GLY A 56 -26.85 8.86 4.18
N PHE A 57 -25.80 9.70 4.19
CA PHE A 57 -25.86 11.04 4.79
C PHE A 57 -26.82 12.02 4.10
N LEU A 58 -27.11 11.83 2.81
CA LEU A 58 -27.98 12.73 2.05
C LEU A 58 -29.46 12.36 2.13
N SER A 59 -29.78 11.20 2.70
CA SER A 59 -31.13 10.65 2.76
C SER A 59 -31.75 10.72 4.15
N ILE A 60 -31.10 11.40 5.10
CA ILE A 60 -31.50 11.42 6.50
C ILE A 60 -32.57 12.49 6.71
N GLU A 61 -33.76 12.07 7.13
CA GLU A 61 -34.85 12.97 7.56
C GLU A 61 -34.48 13.79 8.81
N ASP A 62 -33.51 13.34 9.62
CA ASP A 62 -33.01 14.02 10.83
C ASP A 62 -31.48 13.82 11.08
N PRO A 63 -30.62 14.72 10.55
CA PRO A 63 -29.16 14.58 10.57
C PRO A 63 -28.50 14.71 11.95
N GLU A 64 -29.19 15.24 12.96
CA GLU A 64 -28.63 15.35 14.32
C GLU A 64 -28.58 14.01 15.03
N LYS A 65 -29.58 13.15 14.80
CA LYS A 65 -29.69 11.83 15.43
C LYS A 65 -28.61 10.87 14.93
N GLU A 66 -28.39 10.82 13.62
CA GLU A 66 -27.33 9.96 13.05
C GLU A 66 -25.91 10.42 13.43
N LYS A 67 -25.71 11.73 13.59
CA LYS A 67 -24.44 12.26 14.10
C LYS A 67 -24.18 11.80 15.53
N ALA A 68 -25.21 11.74 16.37
CA ALA A 68 -25.09 11.21 17.73
C ALA A 68 -24.75 9.72 17.72
N ASP A 69 -25.48 8.90 16.96
CA ASP A 69 -25.26 7.45 16.85
C ASP A 69 -23.85 7.12 16.31
N TYR A 70 -23.37 7.84 15.30
CA TYR A 70 -22.02 7.66 14.75
C TYR A 70 -20.91 7.99 15.78
N LEU A 71 -21.11 9.04 16.58
CA LEU A 71 -20.15 9.43 17.61
C LEU A 71 -20.15 8.42 18.76
N GLU A 72 -21.30 7.87 19.15
CA GLU A 72 -21.36 6.82 20.16
C GLU A 72 -20.67 5.52 19.70
N GLU A 73 -20.87 5.08 18.46
CA GLU A 73 -20.23 3.86 17.92
C GLU A 73 -18.71 4.01 17.78
N LYS A 74 -18.22 5.21 17.44
CA LYS A 74 -16.80 5.47 17.19
C LYS A 74 -15.95 5.60 18.46
N TYR A 75 -16.55 6.05 19.57
CA TYR A 75 -15.85 6.35 20.82
C TYR A 75 -16.21 5.40 21.98
N LYS A 76 -16.94 4.33 21.70
CA LYS A 76 -17.01 3.12 22.54
C LYS A 76 -15.79 2.22 22.32
#